data_AF-Q1DEM5-F1
#
_entry.id   AF-Q1DEM5-F1
#
_cell.length_a   1.000
_cell.length_b   1.000
_cell.length_c   1.000
_cell.angle_alpha   90.00
_cell.angle_beta   90.00
_cell.angle_gamma   90.00
#
_symmetry.space_group_name_H-M   'P 1'
#
loop_
_entity.id
_entity.type
_entity.pdbx_description
1 polymer ?
#
loop_
_entity_poly.entity_id
_entity_poly.type
_entity_poly.pdbx_seq_one_letter_code
_entity_poly.pdbx_strand_id
1 'polypeptide(L)'
;MTPGQLQTALTDAIHLARQVDLRRCEQEEAPRLLQESVPALRNAVLAGAQAMGSVRAHYEEDEDPPGFVANTRRQRIADLAFMARLDLGERLERLGMMTATEAPWNIIAMCGSARRRLFKCAAAVERALCAHEGLTPRLEGLLTQELERSLKVRQAYVLFRRGLLTRAEPTAPWLAPVLRRAAVCFSELTGREIYEDLRIEDRTELRRLQAAVLDWLRGQDGHDAVSGRRLWQDVAVFAELLTQVNLRPELREHDQALLGSLLLSLELDPSLSAERLAELAHPLLGVDDVLDDCIENPTAVERAEWRETLERLATGLLGEHGAVPLPEQEALAAPR
;
A
#
# COMPACT_ATOMS: atom_id res chain seq x y z
N MET A 1 -0.71 -22.13 25.12
CA MET A 1 -1.70 -21.02 25.05
C MET A 1 -2.91 -21.52 24.28
N THR A 2 -4.11 -21.03 24.57
CA THR A 2 -5.27 -21.34 23.72
C THR A 2 -5.22 -20.53 22.42
N PRO A 3 -5.88 -20.98 21.33
CA PRO A 3 -5.94 -20.20 20.09
C PRO A 3 -6.45 -18.76 20.27
N GLY A 4 -7.44 -18.54 21.15
CA GLY A 4 -7.93 -17.19 21.47
C GLY A 4 -6.89 -16.31 22.20
N GLN A 5 -6.01 -16.90 23.03
CA GLN A 5 -4.90 -16.19 23.64
C GLN A 5 -3.83 -15.82 22.61
N LEU A 6 -3.56 -16.71 21.65
CA LEU A 6 -2.63 -16.44 20.55
C LEU A 6 -3.12 -15.30 19.67
N GLN A 7 -4.40 -15.31 19.28
CA GLN A 7 -5.04 -14.22 18.55
C GLN A 7 -4.95 -12.88 19.30
N THR A 8 -5.18 -12.91 20.62
CA THR A 8 -5.10 -11.70 21.46
C THR A 8 -3.67 -11.15 21.49
N ALA A 9 -2.65 -12.00 21.64
CA ALA A 9 -1.25 -11.57 21.63
C ALA A 9 -0.83 -10.91 20.30
N LEU A 10 -1.30 -11.44 19.15
CA LEU A 10 -1.09 -10.83 17.84
C LEU A 10 -1.73 -9.43 17.77
N THR A 11 -2.97 -9.32 18.27
CA THR A 11 -3.74 -8.07 18.25
C THR A 11 -3.14 -7.00 19.16
N ASP A 12 -2.69 -7.38 20.35
CA ASP A 12 -2.07 -6.47 21.32
C ASP A 12 -0.77 -5.86 20.78
N ALA A 13 0.05 -6.64 20.08
CA ALA A 13 1.25 -6.13 19.42
C ALA A 13 0.92 -5.04 18.38
N ILE A 14 -0.18 -5.20 17.64
CA ILE A 14 -0.66 -4.17 16.70
C ILE A 14 -1.15 -2.93 17.44
N HIS A 15 -1.89 -3.10 18.54
CA HIS A 15 -2.33 -1.97 19.35
C HIS A 15 -1.16 -1.16 19.90
N LEU A 16 -0.11 -1.81 20.42
CA LEU A 16 1.12 -1.14 20.85
C LEU A 16 1.77 -0.35 19.71
N ALA A 17 1.88 -0.95 18.53
CA ALA A 17 2.51 -0.29 17.38
C ALA A 17 1.72 0.93 16.87
N ARG A 18 0.38 0.92 17.03
CA ARG A 18 -0.51 2.02 16.65
C ARG A 18 -0.46 3.21 17.60
N GLN A 19 0.01 3.02 18.83
CA GLN A 19 0.22 4.13 19.77
C GLN A 19 1.39 5.04 19.34
N VAL A 20 2.28 4.55 18.48
CA VAL A 20 3.36 5.35 17.90
C VAL A 20 2.82 6.17 16.73
N ASP A 21 2.57 7.45 17.01
CA ASP A 21 2.11 8.42 16.01
C ASP A 21 3.28 8.97 15.19
N LEU A 22 3.64 8.24 14.13
CA LEU A 22 4.69 8.63 13.19
C LEU A 22 4.41 9.93 12.44
N ARG A 23 3.20 10.50 12.53
CA ARG A 23 2.87 11.80 11.91
C ARG A 23 3.45 12.94 12.73
N ARG A 24 3.38 12.85 14.07
CA ARG A 24 3.97 13.84 14.99
C ARG A 24 5.49 13.88 14.91
N CYS A 25 6.10 12.76 14.58
CA CYS A 25 7.54 12.60 14.45
C CYS A 25 8.17 13.50 13.38
N GLU A 26 7.43 13.99 12.38
CA GLU A 26 8.00 14.82 11.29
C GLU A 26 8.56 16.16 11.76
N GLN A 27 8.11 16.64 12.93
CA GLN A 27 8.56 17.88 13.54
C GLN A 27 9.67 17.66 14.57
N GLU A 28 10.06 16.41 14.80
CA GLU A 28 10.99 16.03 15.85
C GLU A 28 12.42 15.84 15.33
N GLU A 29 13.38 16.17 16.18
CA GLU A 29 14.79 15.94 15.89
C GLU A 29 15.18 14.48 16.19
N ALA A 30 16.24 14.01 15.53
CA ALA A 30 16.73 12.63 15.65
C ALA A 30 16.93 12.16 17.11
N PRO A 31 17.49 12.94 18.05
CA PRO A 31 17.66 12.49 19.43
C PRO A 31 16.33 12.13 20.11
N ARG A 32 15.26 12.89 19.87
CA ARG A 32 13.95 12.63 20.46
C ARG A 32 13.31 11.39 19.87
N LEU A 33 13.39 11.23 18.54
CA LEU A 33 12.89 10.05 17.85
C LEU A 33 13.56 8.76 18.36
N LEU A 34 14.87 8.80 18.62
CA LEU A 34 15.63 7.67 19.14
C LEU A 34 15.34 7.36 20.62
N GLN A 35 14.92 8.35 21.40
CA GLN A 35 14.58 8.19 22.82
C GLN A 35 13.13 7.72 23.03
N GLU A 36 12.21 8.14 22.17
CA GLU A 36 10.77 7.90 22.36
C GLU A 36 10.22 6.90 21.33
N SER A 37 10.29 7.25 20.05
CA SER A 37 9.60 6.52 18.98
C SER A 37 10.25 5.17 18.65
N VAL A 38 11.58 5.13 18.54
CA VAL A 38 12.31 3.90 18.21
C VAL A 38 12.15 2.83 19.30
N PRO A 39 12.31 3.14 20.61
CA PRO A 39 12.09 2.15 21.67
C PRO A 39 10.64 1.67 21.74
N ALA A 40 9.66 2.57 21.63
CA ALA A 40 8.25 2.21 21.65
C ALA A 40 7.90 1.24 20.51
N LEU A 41 8.36 1.52 19.30
CA LEU A 41 8.11 0.63 18.17
C LEU A 41 8.90 -0.68 18.28
N ARG A 42 10.15 -0.64 18.75
CA ARG A 42 10.95 -1.84 18.99
C ARG A 42 10.25 -2.77 19.98
N ASN A 43 9.65 -2.23 21.04
CA ASN A 43 8.84 -3.00 21.99
C ASN A 43 7.63 -3.66 21.32
N ALA A 44 6.90 -2.93 20.46
CA ALA A 44 5.76 -3.49 19.75
C ALA A 44 6.16 -4.59 18.75
N VAL A 45 7.25 -4.39 17.99
CA VAL A 45 7.77 -5.40 17.05
C VAL A 45 8.28 -6.63 17.80
N LEU A 46 8.93 -6.44 18.96
CA LEU A 46 9.37 -7.54 19.82
C LEU A 46 8.19 -8.35 20.35
N ALA A 47 7.14 -7.68 20.84
CA ALA A 47 5.92 -8.33 21.29
C ALA A 47 5.27 -9.14 20.14
N GLY A 48 5.25 -8.58 18.93
CA GLY A 48 4.80 -9.30 17.74
C GLY A 48 5.64 -10.54 17.43
N ALA A 49 6.97 -10.42 17.43
CA ALA A 49 7.87 -11.55 17.21
C ALA A 49 7.72 -12.65 18.27
N GLN A 50 7.46 -12.28 19.52
CA GLN A 50 7.15 -13.22 20.61
C GLN A 50 5.80 -13.91 20.37
N ALA A 51 4.75 -13.17 19.98
CA ALA A 51 3.45 -13.74 19.65
C ALA A 51 3.55 -14.76 18.49
N MET A 52 4.34 -14.45 17.45
CA MET A 52 4.63 -15.40 16.36
C MET A 52 5.35 -16.66 16.87
N GLY A 53 6.29 -16.49 17.81
CA GLY A 53 6.94 -17.62 18.48
C GLY A 53 5.97 -18.52 19.22
N SER A 54 5.01 -17.94 19.94
CA SER A 54 3.97 -18.70 20.65
C SER A 54 3.01 -19.41 19.72
N VAL A 55 2.64 -18.80 18.58
CA VAL A 55 1.82 -19.45 17.54
C VAL A 55 2.56 -20.65 16.98
N ARG A 56 3.83 -20.47 16.58
CA ARG A 56 4.66 -21.55 16.05
C ARG A 56 4.73 -22.73 17.03
N ALA A 57 5.10 -22.47 18.29
CA ALA A 57 5.21 -23.52 19.30
C ALA A 57 3.90 -24.30 19.47
N HIS A 58 2.76 -23.61 19.50
CA HIS A 58 1.45 -24.26 19.65
C HIS A 58 1.11 -25.22 18.51
N TYR A 59 1.46 -24.87 17.28
CA TYR A 59 1.13 -25.68 16.10
C TYR A 59 2.22 -26.70 15.73
N GLU A 60 3.44 -26.60 16.28
CA GLU A 60 4.50 -27.60 16.19
C GLU A 60 4.38 -28.73 17.23
N GLU A 61 3.81 -28.46 18.41
CA GLU A 61 3.82 -29.37 19.58
C GLU A 61 2.98 -30.66 19.44
N ASP A 62 2.14 -30.80 18.39
CA ASP A 62 1.40 -32.03 18.13
C ASP A 62 2.08 -32.79 16.97
N GLU A 63 3.07 -33.64 17.29
CA GLU A 63 3.57 -34.64 16.35
C GLU A 63 2.40 -35.57 15.98
N ASP A 64 2.03 -35.58 14.70
CA ASP A 64 1.11 -36.59 14.19
C ASP A 64 1.71 -37.98 14.48
N PRO A 65 0.92 -38.94 15.03
CA PRO A 65 1.41 -40.28 15.29
C PRO A 65 2.02 -40.89 14.01
N PRO A 66 3.09 -41.69 14.12
CA PRO A 66 3.84 -42.17 12.97
C PRO A 66 2.91 -42.92 12.00
N GLY A 67 2.73 -42.33 10.80
CA GLY A 67 1.85 -42.86 9.74
C GLY A 67 0.78 -41.89 9.25
N PHE A 68 0.55 -40.76 9.92
CA PHE A 68 -0.33 -39.69 9.43
C PHE A 68 0.46 -38.62 8.66
N VAL A 69 -0.07 -38.21 7.50
CA VAL A 69 0.46 -37.06 6.76
C VAL A 69 0.20 -35.83 7.62
N ALA A 70 1.28 -35.13 8.00
CA ALA A 70 1.23 -33.87 8.75
C ALA A 70 -0.02 -33.07 8.37
N ASN A 71 -0.89 -32.72 9.33
CA ASN A 71 -2.08 -31.94 9.02
C ASN A 71 -1.65 -30.63 8.35
N THR A 72 -1.72 -30.61 7.01
CA THR A 72 -1.03 -29.63 6.16
C THR A 72 -1.38 -28.18 6.51
N ARG A 73 -2.53 -27.95 7.16
CA ARG A 73 -2.96 -26.63 7.64
C ARG A 73 -2.22 -26.18 8.91
N ARG A 74 -1.98 -27.06 9.89
CA ARG A 74 -1.23 -26.72 11.11
C ARG A 74 0.22 -26.38 10.79
N GLN A 75 0.87 -27.22 9.99
CA GLN A 75 2.24 -26.96 9.53
C GLN A 75 2.33 -25.62 8.78
N ARG A 76 1.37 -25.31 7.89
CA ARG A 76 1.32 -24.01 7.22
C ARG A 76 1.22 -22.83 8.19
N ILE A 77 0.45 -22.94 9.27
CA ILE A 77 0.36 -21.89 10.30
C ILE A 77 1.72 -21.72 11.01
N ALA A 78 2.36 -22.84 11.39
CA ALA A 78 3.68 -22.82 12.01
C ALA A 78 4.75 -22.21 11.09
N ASP A 79 4.78 -22.61 9.82
CA ASP A 79 5.70 -22.08 8.80
C ASP A 79 5.47 -20.58 8.58
N LEU A 80 4.21 -20.15 8.47
CA LEU A 80 3.87 -18.74 8.31
C LEU A 80 4.31 -17.91 9.52
N ALA A 81 4.07 -18.42 10.73
CA ALA A 81 4.51 -17.76 11.96
C ALA A 81 6.04 -17.73 12.09
N PHE A 82 6.75 -18.77 11.64
CA PHE A 82 8.20 -18.81 11.57
C PHE A 82 8.75 -17.74 10.62
N MET A 83 8.25 -17.69 9.38
CA MET A 83 8.66 -16.69 8.39
C MET A 83 8.38 -15.27 8.87
N ALA A 84 7.17 -15.04 9.41
CA ALA A 84 6.80 -13.78 10.04
C ALA A 84 7.77 -13.37 11.16
N ARG A 85 8.18 -14.31 12.01
CA ARG A 85 9.13 -14.01 13.09
C ARG A 85 10.51 -13.63 12.57
N LEU A 86 11.02 -14.31 11.55
CA LEU A 86 12.32 -13.98 10.93
C LEU A 86 12.29 -12.56 10.34
N ASP A 87 11.22 -12.23 9.62
CA ASP A 87 10.99 -10.92 9.04
C ASP A 87 10.98 -9.79 10.08
N LEU A 88 10.37 -10.03 11.25
CA LEU A 88 10.36 -9.07 12.35
C LEU A 88 11.71 -8.98 13.05
N GLY A 89 12.47 -10.08 13.12
CA GLY A 89 13.84 -10.11 13.63
C GLY A 89 14.76 -9.14 12.87
N GLU A 90 14.74 -9.19 11.54
CA GLU A 90 15.52 -8.27 10.70
C GLU A 90 15.17 -6.79 10.97
N ARG A 91 13.88 -6.49 11.20
CA ARG A 91 13.44 -5.13 11.53
C ARG A 91 13.90 -4.69 12.92
N LEU A 92 13.87 -5.59 13.90
CA LEU A 92 14.37 -5.32 15.26
C LEU A 92 15.85 -5.00 15.26
N GLU A 93 16.65 -5.75 14.50
CA GLU A 93 18.09 -5.50 14.35
C GLU A 93 18.34 -4.13 13.74
N ARG A 94 17.66 -3.79 12.64
CA ARG A 94 17.78 -2.47 12.01
C ARG A 94 17.41 -1.34 12.96
N LEU A 95 16.26 -1.44 13.65
CA LEU A 95 15.85 -0.46 14.66
C LEU A 95 16.88 -0.33 15.79
N GLY A 96 17.57 -1.42 16.15
CA GLY A 96 18.58 -1.43 17.20
C GLY A 96 19.93 -0.83 16.80
N MET A 97 20.22 -0.69 15.51
CA MET A 97 21.48 -0.11 15.00
C MET A 97 21.40 1.39 14.71
N MET A 98 20.21 2.00 14.86
CA MET A 98 19.98 3.41 14.53
C MET A 98 20.70 4.33 15.51
N THR A 99 21.22 5.45 15.00
CA THR A 99 22.06 6.38 15.78
C THR A 99 21.64 7.83 15.53
N ALA A 100 22.07 8.74 16.42
CA ALA A 100 21.75 10.16 16.32
C ALA A 100 22.39 10.87 15.11
N THR A 101 23.29 10.20 14.39
CA THR A 101 23.87 10.72 13.14
C THR A 101 22.95 10.49 11.93
N GLU A 102 21.90 9.68 12.07
CA GLU A 102 20.91 9.49 11.02
C GLU A 102 20.02 10.72 10.85
N ALA A 103 19.64 11.00 9.61
CA ALA A 103 18.64 12.03 9.33
C ALA A 103 17.28 11.62 9.94
N PRO A 104 16.54 12.54 10.59
CA PRO A 104 15.24 12.25 11.21
C PRO A 104 14.27 11.48 10.30
N TRP A 105 14.22 11.84 9.02
CA TRP A 105 13.37 11.17 8.02
C TRP A 105 13.70 9.70 7.80
N ASN A 106 14.99 9.34 7.82
CA ASN A 106 15.40 7.93 7.74
C ASN A 106 14.91 7.16 8.97
N ILE A 107 14.91 7.83 10.13
CA ILE A 107 14.44 7.23 11.37
C ILE A 107 12.95 6.94 11.30
N ILE A 108 12.18 7.95 10.88
CA ILE A 108 10.73 7.84 10.72
C ILE A 108 10.38 6.77 9.69
N ALA A 109 11.09 6.72 8.55
CA ALA A 109 10.90 5.73 7.49
C ALA A 109 11.13 4.29 7.99
N MET A 110 12.22 4.04 8.73
CA MET A 110 12.48 2.74 9.34
C MET A 110 11.37 2.33 10.30
N CYS A 111 10.90 3.27 11.12
CA CYS A 111 9.77 3.05 12.01
C CYS A 111 8.49 2.72 11.25
N GLY A 112 8.17 3.47 10.19
CA GLY A 112 7.01 3.19 9.33
C GLY A 112 7.07 1.81 8.68
N SER A 113 8.24 1.44 8.18
CA SER A 113 8.51 0.13 7.57
C SER A 113 8.34 -1.02 8.56
N ALA A 114 8.93 -0.92 9.75
CA ALA A 114 8.82 -1.94 10.80
C ALA A 114 7.38 -2.09 11.30
N ARG A 115 6.65 -0.99 11.52
CA ARG A 115 5.22 -1.00 11.88
C ARG A 115 4.38 -1.71 10.82
N ARG A 116 4.57 -1.39 9.53
CA ARG A 116 3.85 -2.02 8.42
C ARG A 116 4.17 -3.50 8.30
N ARG A 117 5.43 -3.90 8.49
CA ARG A 117 5.83 -5.32 8.46
C ARG A 117 5.19 -6.11 9.59
N LEU A 118 5.17 -5.58 10.80
CA LEU A 118 4.47 -6.16 11.95
C LEU A 118 2.99 -6.40 11.64
N PHE A 119 2.29 -5.38 11.12
CA PHE A 119 0.88 -5.49 10.77
C PHE A 119 0.61 -6.60 9.74
N LYS A 120 1.38 -6.61 8.63
CA LYS A 120 1.23 -7.63 7.59
C LYS A 120 1.45 -9.05 8.11
N CYS A 121 2.49 -9.24 8.90
CA CYS A 121 2.80 -10.55 9.49
C CYS A 121 1.68 -11.00 10.44
N ALA A 122 1.24 -10.11 11.35
CA ALA A 122 0.17 -10.39 12.31
C ALA A 122 -1.14 -10.75 11.62
N ALA A 123 -1.56 -9.96 10.64
CA ALA A 123 -2.82 -10.19 9.92
C ALA A 123 -2.80 -11.50 9.12
N ALA A 124 -1.68 -11.83 8.46
CA ALA A 124 -1.56 -13.07 7.71
C ALA A 124 -1.65 -14.31 8.64
N VAL A 125 -0.91 -14.29 9.75
CA VAL A 125 -0.93 -15.37 10.74
C VAL A 125 -2.28 -15.47 11.44
N GLU A 126 -2.87 -14.35 11.81
CA GLU A 126 -4.19 -14.32 12.44
C GLU A 126 -5.26 -14.91 11.52
N ARG A 127 -5.26 -14.54 10.24
CA ARG A 127 -6.22 -15.06 9.26
C ARG A 127 -6.10 -16.58 9.11
N ALA A 128 -4.87 -17.10 9.02
CA ALA A 128 -4.64 -18.54 8.91
C ALA A 128 -5.07 -19.29 10.19
N LEU A 129 -4.76 -18.74 11.36
CA LEU A 129 -5.18 -19.27 12.66
C LEU A 129 -6.71 -19.28 12.78
N CYS A 130 -7.37 -18.16 12.50
CA CYS A 130 -8.82 -18.02 12.64
C CYS A 130 -9.58 -18.95 11.68
N ALA A 131 -9.11 -19.09 10.44
CA ALA A 131 -9.69 -20.01 9.47
C ALA A 131 -9.55 -21.48 9.91
N HIS A 132 -8.48 -21.85 10.61
CA HIS A 132 -8.29 -23.21 11.12
C HIS A 132 -9.16 -23.48 12.36
N GLU A 133 -9.28 -22.51 13.25
CA GLU A 133 -9.90 -22.64 14.57
C GLU A 133 -11.39 -22.25 14.60
N GLY A 134 -11.94 -21.76 13.47
CA GLY A 134 -13.31 -21.24 13.39
C GLY A 134 -13.54 -19.96 14.17
N LEU A 135 -12.50 -19.13 14.34
CA LEU A 135 -12.58 -17.84 15.03
C LEU A 135 -12.86 -16.70 14.04
N THR A 136 -13.39 -15.58 14.54
CA THR A 136 -13.53 -14.35 13.75
C THR A 136 -12.21 -13.56 13.79
N PRO A 137 -11.61 -13.20 12.64
CA PRO A 137 -10.44 -12.35 12.60
C PRO A 137 -10.73 -10.95 13.18
N ARG A 138 -9.84 -10.44 14.03
CA ARG A 138 -9.94 -9.12 14.67
C ARG A 138 -9.20 -8.04 13.89
N LEU A 139 -8.18 -8.41 13.10
CA LEU A 139 -7.40 -7.47 12.31
C LEU A 139 -8.03 -7.17 10.94
N GLU A 140 -9.09 -7.87 10.53
CA GLU A 140 -9.76 -7.68 9.22
C GLU A 140 -10.27 -6.23 9.05
N GLY A 141 -10.90 -5.66 10.08
CA GLY A 141 -11.35 -4.27 10.02
C GLY A 141 -10.20 -3.26 9.84
N LEU A 142 -8.99 -3.59 10.32
CA LEU A 142 -7.81 -2.77 10.09
C LEU A 142 -7.26 -2.92 8.68
N LEU A 143 -7.38 -4.12 8.08
CA LEU A 143 -7.02 -4.35 6.69
C LEU A 143 -7.95 -3.58 5.75
N THR A 144 -9.26 -3.58 6.03
CA THR A 144 -10.23 -2.75 5.29
C THR A 144 -9.87 -1.27 5.34
N GLN A 145 -9.54 -0.75 6.54
CA GLN A 145 -9.11 0.64 6.69
C GLN A 145 -7.81 0.95 5.94
N GLU A 146 -6.84 0.03 5.92
CA GLU A 146 -5.60 0.21 5.18
C GLU A 146 -5.84 0.17 3.66
N LEU A 147 -6.74 -0.70 3.18
CA LEU A 147 -7.16 -0.70 1.78
C LEU A 147 -7.80 0.64 1.40
N GLU A 148 -8.77 1.12 2.18
CA GLU A 148 -9.42 2.42 1.96
C GLU A 148 -8.41 3.56 1.92
N ARG A 149 -7.43 3.56 2.83
CA ARG A 149 -6.33 4.52 2.83
C ARG A 149 -5.49 4.38 1.54
N SER A 150 -5.07 3.18 1.19
CA SER A 150 -4.27 2.93 -0.02
C SER A 150 -4.99 3.35 -1.30
N LEU A 151 -6.31 3.16 -1.39
CA LEU A 151 -7.14 3.65 -2.50
C LEU A 151 -7.14 5.17 -2.58
N LYS A 152 -7.35 5.87 -1.44
CA LYS A 152 -7.29 7.34 -1.39
C LYS A 152 -5.90 7.87 -1.75
N VAL A 153 -4.84 7.22 -1.28
CA VAL A 153 -3.45 7.57 -1.62
C VAL A 153 -3.20 7.41 -3.12
N ARG A 154 -3.63 6.29 -3.72
CA ARG A 154 -3.53 6.06 -5.17
C ARG A 154 -4.25 7.16 -5.95
N GLN A 155 -5.48 7.50 -5.56
CA GLN A 155 -6.25 8.58 -6.18
C GLN A 155 -5.54 9.94 -6.04
N ALA A 156 -4.95 10.24 -4.89
CA ALA A 156 -4.18 11.46 -4.70
C ALA A 156 -2.94 11.50 -5.62
N TYR A 157 -2.24 10.38 -5.78
CA TYR A 157 -1.08 10.27 -6.67
C TYR A 157 -1.45 10.42 -8.14
N VAL A 158 -2.53 9.80 -8.63
CA VAL A 158 -2.92 9.97 -10.03
C VAL A 158 -3.31 11.41 -10.33
N LEU A 159 -4.07 12.07 -9.45
CA LEU A 159 -4.42 13.48 -9.62
C LEU A 159 -3.18 14.37 -9.62
N PHE A 160 -2.22 14.10 -8.72
CA PHE A 160 -0.94 14.80 -8.70
C PHE A 160 -0.14 14.59 -9.99
N ARG A 161 -0.01 13.33 -10.47
CA ARG A 161 0.68 13.00 -11.73
C ARG A 161 0.07 13.73 -12.92
N ARG A 162 -1.25 13.68 -13.08
CA ARG A 162 -1.95 14.38 -14.17
C ARG A 162 -1.83 15.90 -14.05
N GLY A 163 -1.77 16.40 -12.82
CA GLY A 163 -1.45 17.79 -12.51
C GLY A 163 -0.07 18.20 -13.04
N LEU A 164 0.93 17.30 -13.00
CA LEU A 164 2.32 17.57 -13.40
C LEU A 164 2.60 17.32 -14.88
N LEU A 165 2.16 16.17 -15.41
CA LEU A 165 2.62 15.65 -16.69
C LEU A 165 2.00 16.42 -17.86
N THR A 166 2.79 17.31 -18.46
CA THR A 166 2.58 17.71 -19.86
C THR A 166 3.22 16.65 -20.75
N ARG A 167 2.50 16.13 -21.76
CA ARG A 167 2.94 15.02 -22.64
C ARG A 167 4.27 15.27 -23.39
N ALA A 168 4.84 16.48 -23.34
CA ALA A 168 6.09 16.85 -24.01
C ALA A 168 7.11 17.44 -23.02
N GLU A 169 8.40 17.15 -23.27
CA GLU A 169 9.50 17.76 -22.52
C GLU A 169 9.51 19.29 -22.76
N PRO A 170 9.56 20.13 -21.71
CA PRO A 170 9.55 21.57 -21.82
C PRO A 170 10.85 22.06 -22.43
N THR A 171 10.68 22.92 -23.42
CA THR A 171 11.75 23.77 -23.95
C THR A 171 12.11 24.88 -22.94
N ALA A 172 13.28 25.53 -23.11
CA ALA A 172 13.77 26.54 -22.17
C ALA A 172 12.74 27.65 -21.82
N PRO A 173 11.97 28.23 -22.78
CA PRO A 173 10.95 29.23 -22.46
C PRO A 173 9.80 28.72 -21.56
N TRP A 174 9.56 27.41 -21.57
CA TRP A 174 8.45 26.77 -20.87
C TRP A 174 8.85 26.13 -19.53
N LEU A 175 10.14 26.11 -19.18
CA LEU A 175 10.63 25.54 -17.91
C LEU A 175 10.01 26.23 -16.69
N ALA A 176 10.08 27.55 -16.61
CA ALA A 176 9.54 28.28 -15.46
C ALA A 176 8.01 28.11 -15.29
N PRO A 177 7.18 28.20 -16.35
CA PRO A 177 5.76 27.84 -16.28
C PRO A 177 5.50 26.41 -15.77
N VAL A 178 6.22 25.41 -16.29
CA VAL A 178 6.03 24.00 -15.89
C VAL A 178 6.46 23.78 -14.43
N LEU A 179 7.59 24.34 -14.01
CA LEU A 179 8.04 24.24 -12.62
C LEU A 179 7.14 25.00 -11.64
N ARG A 180 6.55 26.13 -12.06
CA ARG A 180 5.49 26.80 -11.26
C ARG A 180 4.26 25.91 -11.09
N ARG A 181 3.83 25.24 -12.15
CA ARG A 181 2.74 24.27 -12.08
C ARG A 181 3.08 23.12 -11.12
N ALA A 182 4.32 22.62 -11.18
CA ALA A 182 4.79 21.62 -10.23
C ALA A 182 4.73 22.09 -8.78
N ALA A 183 5.18 23.32 -8.50
CA ALA A 183 5.08 23.92 -7.16
C ALA A 183 3.63 24.00 -6.66
N VAL A 184 2.67 24.31 -7.54
CA VAL A 184 1.23 24.30 -7.20
C VAL A 184 0.76 22.88 -6.87
N CYS A 185 1.04 21.89 -7.72
CA CYS A 185 0.66 20.49 -7.48
C CYS A 185 1.26 19.95 -6.17
N PHE A 186 2.52 20.28 -5.87
CA PHE A 186 3.13 19.96 -4.57
C PHE A 186 2.34 20.58 -3.42
N SER A 187 2.04 21.88 -3.52
CA SER A 187 1.32 22.60 -2.47
C SER A 187 -0.08 22.02 -2.25
N GLU A 188 -0.81 21.72 -3.32
CA GLU A 188 -2.12 21.07 -3.26
C GLU A 188 -2.06 19.69 -2.60
N LEU A 189 -1.09 18.83 -2.98
CA LEU A 189 -0.96 17.51 -2.38
C LEU A 189 -0.57 17.62 -0.90
N THR A 190 0.36 18.51 -0.53
CA THR A 190 0.74 18.73 0.88
C THR A 190 -0.37 19.36 1.73
N GLY A 191 -1.32 20.06 1.12
CA GLY A 191 -2.43 20.73 1.82
C GLY A 191 -3.65 19.83 2.06
N ARG A 192 -3.69 18.62 1.48
CA ARG A 192 -4.80 17.67 1.65
C ARG A 192 -4.59 16.82 2.90
N GLU A 193 -5.69 16.41 3.55
CA GLU A 193 -5.65 15.49 4.71
C GLU A 193 -4.94 14.17 4.39
N ILE A 194 -5.05 13.68 3.15
CA ILE A 194 -4.40 12.44 2.68
C ILE A 194 -2.86 12.53 2.67
N TYR A 195 -2.29 13.75 2.75
CA TYR A 195 -0.83 13.92 2.82
C TYR A 195 -0.23 13.10 3.98
N GLU A 196 -0.90 13.07 5.13
CA GLU A 196 -0.41 12.35 6.31
C GLU A 196 -0.44 10.81 6.16
N ASP A 197 -1.12 10.31 5.14
CA ASP A 197 -1.24 8.88 4.83
C ASP A 197 -0.29 8.42 3.71
N LEU A 198 0.41 9.36 3.06
CA LEU A 198 1.46 9.06 2.09
C LEU A 198 2.62 8.32 2.78
N ARG A 199 3.40 7.56 2.00
CA ARG A 199 4.61 6.94 2.59
C ARG A 199 5.56 8.04 3.02
N ILE A 200 6.33 7.76 4.06
CA ILE A 200 7.27 8.72 4.63
C ILE A 200 8.32 9.10 3.59
N GLU A 201 8.81 8.12 2.84
CA GLU A 201 9.77 8.30 1.74
C GLU A 201 9.20 9.24 0.67
N ASP A 202 7.93 9.04 0.29
CA ASP A 202 7.24 9.87 -0.70
C ASP A 202 7.10 11.31 -0.18
N ARG A 203 6.76 11.49 1.11
CA ARG A 203 6.67 12.83 1.74
C ARG A 203 8.02 13.54 1.80
N THR A 204 9.08 12.81 2.17
CA THR A 204 10.44 13.35 2.22
C THR A 204 10.87 13.86 0.84
N GLU A 205 10.68 13.03 -0.19
CA GLU A 205 11.09 13.36 -1.54
C GLU A 205 10.24 14.50 -2.13
N LEU A 206 8.94 14.50 -1.86
CA LEU A 206 8.03 15.59 -2.23
C LEU A 206 8.50 16.93 -1.65
N ARG A 207 8.82 16.99 -0.34
CA ARG A 207 9.31 18.21 0.30
C ARG A 207 10.66 18.66 -0.25
N ARG A 208 11.57 17.73 -0.51
CA ARG A 208 12.88 17.99 -1.12
C ARG A 208 12.72 18.62 -2.51
N LEU A 209 11.89 18.02 -3.37
CA LEU A 209 11.64 18.52 -4.72
C LEU A 209 10.89 19.86 -4.70
N GLN A 210 9.89 20.03 -3.82
CA GLN A 210 9.18 21.29 -3.66
C GLN A 210 10.13 22.43 -3.29
N ALA A 211 11.04 22.21 -2.33
CA ALA A 211 12.04 23.20 -1.94
C ALA A 211 12.97 23.54 -3.11
N ALA A 212 13.52 22.52 -3.79
CA ALA A 212 14.39 22.72 -4.95
C ALA A 212 13.71 23.51 -6.08
N VAL A 213 12.42 23.24 -6.36
CA VAL A 213 11.61 23.98 -7.34
C VAL A 213 11.43 25.43 -6.93
N LEU A 214 11.07 25.69 -5.67
CA LEU A 214 10.88 27.06 -5.19
C LEU A 214 12.18 27.86 -5.18
N ASP A 215 13.29 27.23 -4.82
CA ASP A 215 14.60 27.89 -4.81
C ASP A 215 15.08 28.21 -6.23
N TRP A 216 14.90 27.29 -7.18
CA TRP A 216 15.19 27.55 -8.59
C TRP A 216 14.32 28.70 -9.15
N LEU A 217 13.02 28.73 -8.81
CA LEU A 217 12.10 29.79 -9.23
C LEU A 217 12.40 31.18 -8.62
N ARG A 218 13.10 31.23 -7.47
CA ARG A 218 13.51 32.47 -6.80
C ARG A 218 14.88 32.97 -7.25
N GLY A 219 15.67 32.13 -7.91
CA GLY A 219 17.06 32.45 -8.29
C GLY A 219 17.17 33.76 -9.07
N GLN A 220 18.04 34.65 -8.59
CA GLN A 220 18.25 35.99 -9.18
C GLN A 220 19.10 35.94 -10.47
N ASP A 221 19.95 34.93 -10.61
CA ASP A 221 20.86 34.75 -11.74
C ASP A 221 20.23 33.87 -12.81
N GLY A 222 19.21 34.41 -13.48
CA GLY A 222 18.69 33.96 -14.76
C GLY A 222 18.55 32.45 -14.93
N HIS A 223 17.54 31.84 -14.29
CA HIS A 223 16.97 30.51 -14.58
C HIS A 223 17.84 29.64 -15.52
N ASP A 224 18.95 29.09 -15.01
CA ASP A 224 19.80 28.23 -15.82
C ASP A 224 18.95 27.07 -16.39
N ALA A 225 18.88 27.00 -17.72
CA ALA A 225 18.01 26.07 -18.42
C ALA A 225 18.44 24.61 -18.19
N VAL A 226 19.72 24.36 -17.92
CA VAL A 226 20.25 23.01 -17.66
C VAL A 226 19.77 22.50 -16.31
N SER A 227 19.97 23.28 -15.24
CA SER A 227 19.47 22.95 -13.90
C SER A 227 17.93 22.87 -13.87
N GLY A 228 17.23 23.76 -14.56
CA GLY A 228 15.77 23.71 -14.66
C GLY A 228 15.25 22.46 -15.34
N ARG A 229 15.92 22.00 -16.41
CA ARG A 229 15.57 20.75 -17.10
C ARG A 229 15.84 19.52 -16.23
N ARG A 230 16.98 19.48 -15.53
CA ARG A 230 17.29 18.40 -14.57
C ARG A 230 16.25 18.32 -13.46
N LEU A 231 15.88 19.46 -12.90
CA LEU A 231 14.89 19.53 -11.84
C LEU A 231 13.51 19.05 -12.31
N TRP A 232 13.10 19.41 -13.52
CA TRP A 232 11.91 18.81 -14.11
C TRP A 232 12.09 17.29 -14.28
N GLN A 233 13.17 16.80 -14.86
CA GLN A 233 13.39 15.35 -15.00
C GLN A 233 13.27 14.61 -13.64
N ASP A 234 13.81 15.18 -12.56
CA ASP A 234 13.65 14.62 -11.21
C ASP A 234 12.18 14.57 -10.76
N VAL A 235 11.41 15.65 -11.01
CA VAL A 235 9.97 15.69 -10.74
C VAL A 235 9.20 14.68 -11.60
N ALA A 236 9.60 14.49 -12.86
CA ALA A 236 9.02 13.51 -13.79
C ALA A 236 9.20 12.09 -13.26
N VAL A 237 10.44 11.76 -12.92
CA VAL A 237 10.83 10.45 -12.39
C VAL A 237 10.11 10.20 -11.08
N PHE A 238 10.06 11.19 -10.18
CA PHE A 238 9.31 11.06 -8.94
C PHE A 238 7.82 10.78 -9.18
N ALA A 239 7.18 11.52 -10.08
CA ALA A 239 5.78 11.30 -10.44
C ALA A 239 5.53 9.87 -10.96
N GLU A 240 6.45 9.32 -11.75
CA GLU A 240 6.39 7.93 -12.20
C GLU A 240 6.65 6.93 -11.07
N LEU A 241 7.57 7.21 -10.14
CA LEU A 241 7.80 6.35 -8.97
C LEU A 241 6.56 6.22 -8.08
N LEU A 242 5.69 7.24 -8.02
CA LEU A 242 4.43 7.17 -7.27
C LEU A 242 3.47 6.07 -7.79
N THR A 243 3.61 5.64 -9.04
CA THR A 243 2.83 4.51 -9.60
C THR A 243 3.11 3.18 -8.87
N GLN A 244 4.25 3.07 -8.17
CA GLN A 244 4.57 1.92 -7.33
C GLN A 244 3.59 1.72 -6.15
N VAL A 245 2.71 2.69 -5.89
CA VAL A 245 1.55 2.48 -5.00
C VAL A 245 0.73 1.26 -5.43
N ASN A 246 0.59 1.02 -6.74
CA ASN A 246 -0.17 -0.09 -7.32
C ASN A 246 0.42 -1.47 -6.99
N LEU A 247 1.67 -1.53 -6.51
CA LEU A 247 2.33 -2.77 -6.09
C LEU A 247 2.00 -3.17 -4.64
N ARG A 248 1.22 -2.35 -3.92
CA ARG A 248 0.75 -2.70 -2.58
C ARG A 248 -0.13 -3.96 -2.64
N PRO A 249 0.16 -5.00 -1.83
CA PRO A 249 -0.61 -6.26 -1.86
C PRO A 249 -2.12 -6.06 -1.73
N GLU A 250 -2.54 -5.20 -0.79
CA GLU A 250 -3.96 -4.92 -0.57
C GLU A 250 -4.64 -4.30 -1.80
N LEU A 251 -3.94 -3.46 -2.57
CA LEU A 251 -4.46 -2.90 -3.82
C LEU A 251 -4.48 -3.96 -4.92
N ARG A 252 -3.42 -4.77 -5.05
CA ARG A 252 -3.38 -5.83 -6.07
C ARG A 252 -4.49 -6.85 -5.89
N GLU A 253 -4.70 -7.32 -4.67
CA GLU A 253 -5.78 -8.27 -4.33
C GLU A 253 -7.15 -7.66 -4.65
N HIS A 254 -7.37 -6.42 -4.23
CA HIS A 254 -8.59 -5.67 -4.53
C HIS A 254 -8.81 -5.48 -6.04
N ASP A 255 -7.79 -5.04 -6.77
CA ASP A 255 -7.91 -4.71 -8.19
C ASP A 255 -8.17 -5.97 -9.03
N GLN A 256 -7.52 -7.09 -8.69
CA GLN A 256 -7.79 -8.38 -9.33
C GLN A 256 -9.25 -8.81 -9.13
N ALA A 257 -9.76 -8.73 -7.90
CA ALA A 257 -11.16 -9.07 -7.61
C ALA A 257 -12.15 -8.14 -8.32
N LEU A 258 -11.86 -6.84 -8.33
CA LEU A 258 -12.72 -5.85 -8.97
C LEU A 258 -12.73 -5.99 -10.49
N LEU A 259 -11.58 -6.19 -11.13
CA LEU A 259 -11.49 -6.46 -12.57
C LEU A 259 -12.32 -7.68 -12.98
N GLY A 260 -12.21 -8.78 -12.22
CA GLY A 260 -13.02 -9.99 -12.46
C GLY A 260 -14.53 -9.73 -12.37
N SER A 261 -14.95 -8.97 -11.35
CA SER A 261 -16.35 -8.58 -11.15
C SER A 261 -16.88 -7.67 -12.28
N LEU A 262 -16.05 -6.72 -12.75
CA LEU A 262 -16.41 -5.81 -13.85
C LEU A 262 -16.54 -6.56 -15.18
N LEU A 263 -15.62 -7.48 -15.49
CA LEU A 263 -15.69 -8.33 -16.68
C LEU A 263 -16.93 -9.21 -16.66
N LEU A 264 -17.22 -9.85 -15.52
CA LEU A 264 -18.44 -10.65 -15.36
C LEU A 264 -19.71 -9.81 -15.52
N SER A 265 -19.72 -8.59 -14.99
CA SER A 265 -20.85 -7.65 -15.15
C SER A 265 -21.06 -7.25 -16.62
N LEU A 266 -19.97 -7.03 -17.36
CA LEU A 266 -20.01 -6.75 -18.80
C LEU A 266 -20.49 -7.94 -19.65
N GLU A 267 -20.33 -9.17 -19.17
CA GLU A 267 -20.85 -10.37 -19.83
C GLU A 267 -22.33 -10.60 -19.51
N LEU A 268 -22.71 -10.49 -18.23
CA LEU A 268 -24.05 -10.81 -17.76
C LEU A 268 -25.08 -9.72 -18.05
N ASP A 269 -24.67 -8.45 -18.12
CA ASP A 269 -25.57 -7.32 -18.37
C ASP A 269 -25.15 -6.51 -19.60
N PRO A 270 -25.65 -6.86 -20.81
CA PRO A 270 -25.44 -6.08 -22.03
C PRO A 270 -25.98 -4.65 -21.96
N SER A 271 -26.89 -4.34 -21.03
CA SER A 271 -27.51 -3.03 -20.86
C SER A 271 -26.80 -2.13 -19.87
N LEU A 272 -25.74 -2.63 -19.20
CA LEU A 272 -24.91 -1.85 -18.28
C LEU A 272 -24.38 -0.60 -19.00
N SER A 273 -24.77 0.58 -18.50
CA SER A 273 -24.33 1.87 -19.07
C SER A 273 -22.86 2.14 -18.79
N ALA A 274 -22.23 2.94 -19.64
CA ALA A 274 -20.82 3.29 -19.49
C ALA A 274 -20.56 4.12 -18.22
N GLU A 275 -21.50 4.98 -17.82
CA GLU A 275 -21.41 5.75 -16.58
C GLU A 275 -21.46 4.85 -15.36
N ARG A 276 -22.37 3.86 -15.36
CA ARG A 276 -22.45 2.90 -14.25
C ARG A 276 -21.20 2.03 -14.18
N LEU A 277 -20.64 1.65 -15.33
CA LEU A 277 -19.37 0.92 -15.39
C LEU A 277 -18.23 1.78 -14.84
N ALA A 278 -18.15 3.07 -15.19
CA ALA A 278 -17.16 3.99 -14.66
C ALA A 278 -17.28 4.21 -13.15
N GLU A 279 -18.50 4.30 -12.61
CA GLU A 279 -18.73 4.36 -11.15
C GLU A 279 -18.16 3.12 -10.44
N LEU A 280 -18.42 1.93 -10.99
CA LEU A 280 -17.92 0.67 -10.44
C LEU A 280 -16.41 0.52 -10.59
N ALA A 281 -15.84 1.04 -11.68
CA ALA A 281 -14.40 1.02 -11.97
C ALA A 281 -13.63 2.15 -11.26
N HIS A 282 -14.29 3.14 -10.69
CA HIS A 282 -13.66 4.30 -10.02
C HIS A 282 -12.57 3.94 -8.99
N PRO A 283 -12.69 2.86 -8.19
CA PRO A 283 -11.61 2.44 -7.32
C PRO A 283 -10.30 2.13 -8.07
N LEU A 284 -10.34 1.70 -9.34
CA LEU A 284 -9.19 1.39 -10.19
C LEU A 284 -8.48 2.62 -10.78
N LEU A 285 -8.93 3.84 -10.48
CA LEU A 285 -8.24 5.05 -10.92
C LEU A 285 -6.76 5.04 -10.52
N GLY A 286 -5.89 5.37 -11.46
CA GLY A 286 -4.43 5.39 -11.31
C GLY A 286 -3.75 4.04 -11.49
N VAL A 287 -4.49 2.98 -11.85
CA VAL A 287 -3.90 1.68 -12.24
C VAL A 287 -3.28 1.76 -13.63
N ASP A 288 -3.97 2.41 -14.57
CA ASP A 288 -3.58 2.48 -15.98
C ASP A 288 -4.18 3.72 -16.64
N ASP A 289 -3.37 4.45 -17.40
CA ASP A 289 -3.76 5.75 -17.97
C ASP A 289 -4.89 5.61 -19.03
N VAL A 290 -5.04 4.47 -19.69
CA VAL A 290 -6.14 4.24 -20.67
C VAL A 290 -7.45 3.94 -19.95
N LEU A 291 -7.42 3.09 -18.91
CA LEU A 291 -8.60 2.83 -18.08
C LEU A 291 -9.08 4.11 -17.39
N ASP A 292 -8.13 4.92 -16.95
CA ASP A 292 -8.37 6.23 -16.38
C ASP A 292 -9.14 7.16 -17.35
N ASP A 293 -8.71 7.23 -18.61
CA ASP A 293 -9.42 8.00 -19.65
C ASP A 293 -10.85 7.47 -19.87
N CYS A 294 -11.05 6.14 -19.79
CA CYS A 294 -12.37 5.51 -19.87
C CYS A 294 -13.27 5.92 -18.69
N ILE A 295 -12.74 5.87 -17.45
CA ILE A 295 -13.48 6.24 -16.24
C ILE A 295 -13.89 7.71 -16.26
N GLU A 296 -13.04 8.60 -16.76
CA GLU A 296 -13.32 10.04 -16.80
C GLU A 296 -14.23 10.47 -17.94
N ASN A 297 -14.19 9.75 -19.07
CA ASN A 297 -14.99 10.06 -20.25
C ASN A 297 -15.83 8.84 -20.69
N PRO A 298 -16.71 8.32 -19.83
CA PRO A 298 -17.38 7.03 -20.04
C PRO A 298 -18.17 6.96 -21.35
N THR A 299 -18.81 8.07 -21.74
CA THR A 299 -19.64 8.14 -22.95
C THR A 299 -18.85 8.32 -24.25
N ALA A 300 -17.56 8.66 -24.16
CA ALA A 300 -16.69 8.82 -25.32
C ALA A 300 -16.02 7.50 -25.74
N VAL A 301 -16.11 6.46 -24.90
CA VAL A 301 -15.45 5.17 -25.08
C VAL A 301 -16.48 4.10 -25.40
N GLU A 302 -16.22 3.31 -26.44
CA GLU A 302 -17.12 2.22 -26.80
C GLU A 302 -17.03 1.05 -25.80
N ARG A 303 -18.13 0.31 -25.64
CA ARG A 303 -18.16 -0.86 -24.74
C ARG A 303 -17.08 -1.91 -25.07
N ALA A 304 -16.74 -2.06 -26.36
CA ALA A 304 -15.68 -2.97 -26.79
C ALA A 304 -14.30 -2.54 -26.27
N GLU A 305 -14.02 -1.23 -26.30
CA GLU A 305 -12.76 -0.65 -25.80
C GLU A 305 -12.65 -0.76 -24.27
N TRP A 306 -13.76 -0.60 -23.55
CA TRP A 306 -13.84 -0.92 -22.12
C TRP A 306 -13.46 -2.38 -21.84
N ARG A 307 -14.04 -3.33 -22.58
CA ARG A 307 -13.75 -4.75 -22.41
C ARG A 307 -12.29 -5.05 -22.71
N GLU A 308 -11.76 -4.60 -23.83
CA GLU A 308 -10.35 -4.80 -24.22
C GLU A 308 -9.39 -4.27 -23.15
N THR A 309 -9.66 -3.07 -22.62
CA THR A 309 -8.86 -2.45 -21.57
C THR A 309 -8.87 -3.28 -20.28
N LEU A 310 -10.05 -3.74 -19.84
CA LEU A 310 -10.19 -4.56 -18.64
C LEU A 310 -9.55 -5.94 -18.79
N GLU A 311 -9.70 -6.60 -19.95
CA GLU A 311 -9.08 -7.90 -20.26
C GLU A 311 -7.55 -7.82 -20.28
N ARG A 312 -7.00 -6.77 -20.91
CA ARG A 312 -5.56 -6.49 -20.91
C ARG A 312 -5.02 -6.35 -19.49
N LEU A 313 -5.71 -5.58 -18.65
CA LEU A 313 -5.29 -5.37 -17.26
C LEU A 313 -5.44 -6.62 -16.40
N ALA A 314 -6.52 -7.37 -16.56
CA ALA A 314 -6.71 -8.65 -15.87
C ALA A 314 -5.56 -9.61 -16.20
N THR A 315 -5.20 -9.73 -17.48
CA THR A 315 -4.08 -10.60 -17.93
C THR A 315 -2.74 -10.14 -17.33
N GLY A 316 -2.47 -8.84 -17.35
CA GLY A 316 -1.22 -8.26 -16.83
C GLY A 316 -1.07 -8.35 -15.31
N LEU A 317 -2.18 -8.22 -14.56
CA LEU A 317 -2.18 -8.27 -13.10
C LEU A 317 -2.21 -9.70 -12.55
N LEU A 318 -2.80 -10.65 -13.28
CA LEU A 318 -2.92 -12.05 -12.87
C LEU A 318 -1.64 -12.84 -13.18
N GLY A 319 -0.94 -12.57 -14.28
CA GLY A 319 0.15 -13.45 -14.76
C GLY A 319 -0.35 -14.89 -15.01
N GLU A 320 0.43 -15.74 -15.68
CA GLU A 320 -0.03 -17.05 -16.15
C GLU A 320 -0.48 -18.08 -15.07
N HIS A 321 -0.52 -17.73 -13.77
CA HIS A 321 -0.76 -18.67 -12.65
C HIS A 321 -1.86 -18.29 -11.66
N GLY A 322 -2.70 -17.28 -11.95
CA GLY A 322 -3.74 -16.82 -11.02
C GLY A 322 -5.17 -17.15 -11.45
N ALA A 323 -5.60 -18.42 -11.39
CA ALA A 323 -7.04 -18.71 -11.44
C ALA A 323 -7.68 -18.16 -10.16
N VAL A 324 -8.54 -17.14 -10.32
CA VAL A 324 -9.40 -16.63 -9.24
C VAL A 324 -10.30 -17.79 -8.77
N PRO A 325 -10.33 -18.14 -7.47
CA PRO A 325 -11.37 -19.03 -6.98
C PRO A 325 -12.70 -18.31 -7.16
N LEU A 326 -13.57 -18.87 -8.00
CA LEU A 326 -14.96 -18.43 -8.09
C LEU A 326 -15.54 -18.44 -6.66
N PRO A 327 -16.29 -17.40 -6.25
CA PRO A 327 -17.03 -17.45 -5.00
C PRO A 327 -17.94 -18.68 -5.02
N GLU A 328 -17.85 -19.49 -3.96
CA GLU A 328 -18.72 -20.66 -3.78
C GLU A 328 -20.17 -20.21 -3.97
N GLN A 329 -20.85 -20.82 -4.95
CA GLN A 329 -22.27 -20.62 -5.20
C GLN A 329 -23.04 -21.02 -3.93
N GLU A 330 -23.41 -20.05 -3.11
CA GLU A 330 -24.48 -20.26 -2.14
C GLU A 330 -25.72 -20.71 -2.89
N ALA A 331 -26.22 -21.87 -2.46
CA ALA A 331 -27.28 -22.63 -3.07
C ALA A 331 -28.58 -21.82 -3.17
N LEU A 332 -28.82 -21.22 -4.34
CA LEU A 332 -30.17 -20.93 -4.84
C LEU A 332 -30.75 -22.21 -5.46
N ALA A 333 -31.05 -23.18 -4.60
CA ALA A 333 -31.92 -24.30 -4.91
C ALA A 333 -33.16 -24.22 -4.02
N ALA A 334 -34.09 -23.35 -4.39
CA ALA A 334 -35.49 -23.54 -4.02
C ALA A 334 -36.15 -24.45 -5.05
N PRO A 335 -36.88 -25.49 -4.64
CA PRO A 335 -37.97 -26.01 -5.44
C PRO A 335 -39.31 -25.76 -4.73
N ARG A 336 -40.17 -25.04 -5.46
CA ARG A 336 -41.64 -25.04 -5.51
C ARG A 336 -42.44 -25.20 -4.22
#